data_AF-A0AAD2AGJ7-F1
#
_entry.id   AF-A0AAD2AGJ7-F1
#
_cell.length_a   1.000
_cell.length_b   1.000
_cell.length_c   1.000
_cell.angle_alpha   90.00
_cell.angle_beta   90.00
_cell.angle_gamma   90.00
#
_symmetry.space_group_name_H-M   'P 1'
#
loop_
_entity.id
_entity.type
_entity.pdbx_description
1 polymer ?
#
loop_
_entity_poly.entity_id
_entity_poly.type
_entity_poly.pdbx_seq_one_letter_code
_entity_poly.pdbx_strand_id
1 'polypeptide(L)'
;MLLEACFDTNDEISIIDEVDELMELIKKTWGILGLNQMLHNICFTWVLFNRYVVTGQVENDLLYAADNQLAEVAKGAKVTKDPVYSKILSSTLTAMLGWAEKRFLAYHETFDSGKIDSMQSIVSIGVSVAKILVEDISNEYRRRRKNETDVVRSRIDTYIRSSLRTAFAQRMEKADSSRRSSRNQLNSLPALAILANLAKDVGDLAMKENDIFSPILKRWHPFAAGITELTPDAVQILRAADKLEKDRVNIAVEDSVDSDDGAKAIIREMPPYEAEGAIANMIKVWTKTRIERLKELVERTLQQDTHQPIQAEEGVFLPGNCRKNNKPCCQPSERITDFQALSWKNNGSPT
;
A
#
# COMPACT_ATOMS: atom_id res chain seq x y z
N MET A 1 -23.57 16.02 22.24
CA MET A 1 -23.92 16.80 23.45
C MET A 1 -23.54 16.07 24.74
N LEU A 2 -24.01 14.84 25.03
CA LEU A 2 -23.58 14.12 26.25
C LEU A 2 -22.14 13.58 26.16
N LEU A 3 -21.80 12.88 25.07
CA LEU A 3 -20.43 12.39 24.84
C LEU A 3 -19.41 13.52 24.60
N GLU A 4 -19.87 14.74 24.35
CA GLU A 4 -18.98 15.91 24.24
C GLU A 4 -18.47 16.36 25.61
N ALA A 5 -19.17 16.00 26.69
CA ALA A 5 -18.71 16.29 28.06
C ALA A 5 -17.50 15.44 28.47
N CYS A 6 -17.08 14.48 27.63
CA CYS A 6 -15.85 13.71 27.83
C CYS A 6 -14.58 14.52 27.55
N PHE A 7 -14.68 15.71 26.95
CA PHE A 7 -13.53 16.55 26.62
C PHE A 7 -13.44 17.74 27.57
N ASP A 8 -12.22 18.17 27.89
CA ASP A 8 -11.99 19.35 28.71
C ASP A 8 -12.49 20.61 27.97
N THR A 9 -13.19 21.49 28.70
CA THR A 9 -13.67 22.78 28.20
C THR A 9 -12.55 23.79 27.92
N ASN A 10 -11.39 23.64 28.57
CA ASN A 10 -10.23 24.51 28.42
C ASN A 10 -9.21 23.96 27.42
N ASP A 11 -9.17 22.64 27.28
CA ASP A 11 -8.32 21.93 26.32
C ASP A 11 -9.15 20.93 25.53
N GLU A 12 -9.65 21.37 24.38
CA GLU A 12 -10.55 20.57 23.53
C GLU A 12 -9.94 19.26 23.03
N ILE A 13 -8.64 19.07 23.19
CA ILE A 13 -7.92 17.89 22.71
C ILE A 13 -7.84 16.82 23.82
N SER A 14 -7.85 17.24 25.09
CA SER A 14 -7.76 16.36 26.26
C SER A 14 -9.10 15.74 26.66
N ILE A 15 -9.05 14.47 27.06
CA ILE A 15 -10.16 13.76 27.70
C ILE A 15 -10.09 14.05 29.22
N ILE A 16 -11.24 14.29 29.85
CA ILE A 16 -11.30 14.53 31.30
C ILE A 16 -10.83 13.31 32.11
N ASP A 17 -10.18 13.56 33.25
CA ASP A 17 -9.67 12.48 34.12
C ASP A 17 -10.79 11.56 34.63
N GLU A 18 -11.99 12.10 34.84
CA GLU A 18 -13.17 11.37 35.32
C GLU A 18 -14.04 10.79 34.18
N VAL A 19 -13.47 10.55 33.00
CA VAL A 19 -14.24 10.08 31.83
C VAL A 19 -14.97 8.76 32.12
N ASP A 20 -14.38 7.86 32.91
CA ASP A 20 -14.99 6.59 33.28
C ASP A 20 -16.24 6.78 34.17
N GLU A 21 -16.18 7.69 35.14
CA GLU A 21 -17.32 8.04 36.01
C GLU A 21 -18.44 8.70 35.21
N LEU A 22 -18.07 9.62 34.30
CA LEU A 22 -19.01 10.22 33.36
C LEU A 22 -19.65 9.16 32.46
N MET A 23 -18.89 8.15 32.04
CA MET A 23 -19.38 7.07 31.20
C MET A 23 -20.34 6.13 31.92
N GLU A 24 -20.12 5.87 33.20
CA GLU A 24 -21.10 5.19 34.05
C GLU A 24 -22.39 6.00 34.22
N LEU A 25 -22.28 7.33 34.36
CA LEU A 25 -23.45 8.19 34.47
C LEU A 25 -24.24 8.22 33.17
N ILE A 26 -23.57 8.33 32.03
CA ILE A 26 -24.20 8.31 30.70
C ILE A 26 -24.90 6.96 30.47
N LYS A 27 -24.31 5.84 30.89
CA LYS A 27 -24.95 4.51 30.84
C LYS A 27 -26.29 4.46 31.57
N LYS A 28 -26.42 5.13 32.72
CA LYS A 28 -27.68 5.19 33.47
C LYS A 28 -28.79 5.92 32.71
N THR A 29 -28.44 6.82 31.78
CA THR A 29 -29.41 7.56 30.94
C THR A 29 -29.91 6.79 29.72
N TRP A 30 -29.28 5.65 29.38
CA TRP A 30 -29.58 4.90 28.16
C TRP A 30 -31.04 4.47 28.05
N GLY A 31 -31.65 4.03 29.16
CA GLY A 31 -33.06 3.61 29.18
C GLY A 31 -34.03 4.75 28.83
N ILE A 32 -33.66 6.00 29.11
CA ILE A 32 -34.47 7.19 28.78
C ILE A 32 -34.24 7.58 27.31
N LEU A 33 -33.00 7.49 26.85
CA LEU A 33 -32.59 7.90 25.49
C LEU A 33 -32.84 6.83 24.43
N GLY A 34 -33.28 5.63 24.82
CA GLY A 34 -33.43 4.49 23.91
C GLY A 34 -32.09 4.02 23.33
N LEU A 35 -30.98 4.29 24.01
CA LEU A 35 -29.64 3.88 23.59
C LEU A 35 -29.34 2.47 24.08
N ASN A 36 -28.59 1.72 23.27
CA ASN A 36 -28.02 0.44 23.68
C ASN A 36 -26.49 0.51 23.56
N GLN A 37 -25.80 -0.48 24.12
CA GLN A 37 -24.33 -0.55 24.10
C GLN A 37 -23.76 -0.45 22.68
N MET A 38 -24.41 -1.06 21.69
CA MET A 38 -23.91 -1.11 20.33
C MET A 38 -23.96 0.27 19.66
N LEU A 39 -25.08 0.99 19.81
CA LEU A 39 -25.23 2.37 19.34
C LEU A 39 -24.27 3.31 20.05
N HIS A 40 -24.10 3.15 21.37
CA HIS A 40 -23.12 3.91 22.13
C HIS A 40 -21.71 3.75 21.56
N ASN A 41 -21.26 2.52 21.31
CA ASN A 41 -19.92 2.25 20.80
C ASN A 41 -19.67 2.94 19.44
N ILE A 42 -20.66 2.93 18.54
CA ILE A 42 -20.55 3.65 17.25
C ILE A 42 -20.46 5.16 17.51
N CYS A 43 -21.38 5.72 18.30
CA CYS A 43 -21.42 7.15 18.58
C CYS A 43 -20.12 7.63 19.25
N PHE A 44 -19.60 6.87 20.21
CA PHE A 44 -18.37 7.20 20.91
C PHE A 44 -17.15 7.11 19.99
N THR A 45 -17.06 6.07 19.16
CA THR A 45 -16.02 5.97 18.12
C THR A 45 -16.05 7.18 17.19
N TRP A 46 -17.24 7.58 16.74
CA TRP A 46 -17.40 8.76 15.88
C TRP A 46 -16.98 10.05 16.58
N VAL A 47 -17.37 10.24 17.85
CA VAL A 47 -17.03 11.45 18.61
C VAL A 47 -15.52 11.58 18.82
N LEU A 48 -14.83 10.51 19.21
CA LEU A 48 -13.37 10.49 19.33
C LEU A 48 -12.68 10.82 17.99
N PHE A 49 -13.11 10.17 16.92
CA PHE A 49 -12.59 10.41 15.58
C PHE A 49 -12.87 11.84 15.10
N ASN A 50 -14.11 12.31 15.23
CA ASN A 50 -14.50 13.65 14.79
C ASN A 50 -13.74 14.72 15.57
N ARG A 51 -13.52 14.51 16.88
CA ARG A 51 -12.72 15.43 17.69
C ARG A 51 -11.30 15.54 17.15
N TYR A 52 -10.63 14.43 16.90
CA TYR A 52 -9.30 14.40 16.27
C TYR A 52 -9.27 15.16 14.92
N VAL A 53 -10.31 15.00 14.11
CA VAL A 53 -10.40 15.68 12.81
C VAL A 53 -10.57 17.19 12.98
N VAL A 54 -11.44 17.64 13.89
CA VAL A 54 -11.75 19.05 14.13
C VAL A 54 -10.58 19.77 14.81
N THR A 55 -9.86 19.12 15.72
CA THR A 55 -8.69 19.68 16.39
C THR A 55 -7.43 19.72 15.52
N GLY A 56 -7.55 19.36 14.23
CA GLY A 56 -6.47 19.52 13.26
C GLY A 56 -5.43 18.41 13.27
N GLN A 57 -5.77 17.20 13.74
CA GLN A 57 -4.90 16.03 13.77
C GLN A 57 -3.71 16.16 14.76
N VAL A 58 -3.91 16.89 15.86
CA VAL A 58 -2.84 17.19 16.84
C VAL A 58 -2.56 16.00 17.78
N GLU A 59 -3.59 15.35 18.32
CA GLU A 59 -3.41 14.24 19.28
C GLU A 59 -3.74 12.88 18.67
N ASN A 60 -2.70 12.07 18.46
CA ASN A 60 -2.87 10.71 17.98
C ASN A 60 -3.56 9.79 19.00
N ASP A 61 -3.60 10.17 20.28
CA ASP A 61 -4.22 9.37 21.34
C ASP A 61 -5.75 9.28 21.18
N LEU A 62 -6.40 10.37 20.75
CA LEU A 62 -7.82 10.35 20.37
C LEU A 62 -8.09 9.38 19.22
N LEU A 63 -7.20 9.36 18.24
CA LEU A 63 -7.29 8.46 17.09
C LEU A 63 -7.05 7.00 17.52
N TYR A 64 -6.09 6.77 18.41
CA TYR A 64 -5.82 5.45 18.97
C TYR A 64 -7.00 4.93 19.81
N ALA A 65 -7.61 5.79 20.62
CA ALA A 65 -8.83 5.47 21.36
C ALA A 65 -9.98 5.10 20.42
N ALA A 66 -10.17 5.84 19.32
CA ALA A 66 -11.16 5.52 18.31
C ALA A 66 -10.88 4.15 17.64
N ASP A 67 -9.62 3.85 17.30
CA ASP A 67 -9.24 2.54 16.71
C ASP A 67 -9.50 1.37 17.68
N ASN A 68 -9.23 1.56 18.98
CA ASN A 68 -9.57 0.56 20.00
C ASN A 68 -11.08 0.36 20.13
N GLN A 69 -11.88 1.42 20.08
CA GLN A 69 -13.34 1.33 20.12
C GLN A 69 -13.94 0.64 18.89
N LEU A 70 -13.27 0.70 17.73
CA LEU A 70 -13.69 -0.04 16.53
C LEU A 70 -13.71 -1.56 16.77
N ALA A 71 -12.90 -2.10 17.68
CA ALA A 71 -12.95 -3.52 18.04
C ALA A 71 -14.29 -3.90 18.69
N GLU A 72 -14.86 -3.04 19.53
CA GLU A 72 -16.18 -3.24 20.13
C GLU A 72 -17.31 -3.03 19.12
N VAL A 73 -17.15 -2.07 18.20
CA VAL A 73 -18.08 -1.87 17.08
C VAL A 73 -18.10 -3.10 16.18
N ALA A 74 -16.95 -3.70 15.87
CA ALA A 74 -16.84 -4.91 15.06
C ALA A 74 -17.57 -6.11 15.69
N LYS A 75 -17.53 -6.24 17.03
CA LYS A 75 -18.31 -7.25 17.75
C LYS A 75 -19.81 -6.99 17.61
N GLY A 76 -20.24 -5.73 17.78
CA GLY A 76 -21.64 -5.32 17.62
C GLY A 76 -22.20 -5.63 16.24
N ALA A 77 -21.46 -5.30 15.19
CA ALA A 77 -21.81 -5.54 13.79
C ALA A 77 -22.08 -7.01 13.45
N LYS A 78 -21.43 -7.95 14.14
CA LYS A 78 -21.63 -9.40 13.91
C LYS A 78 -22.89 -9.95 14.56
N VAL A 79 -23.36 -9.31 15.63
CA VAL A 79 -24.42 -9.85 16.50
C VAL A 79 -25.79 -9.32 16.10
N THR A 80 -25.89 -8.02 15.82
CA THR A 80 -27.19 -7.39 15.57
C THR A 80 -27.58 -7.42 14.10
N LYS A 81 -28.87 -7.61 13.85
CA LYS A 81 -29.49 -7.52 12.52
C LYS A 81 -30.49 -6.36 12.44
N ASP A 82 -30.42 -5.44 13.40
CA ASP A 82 -31.28 -4.27 13.42
C ASP A 82 -30.96 -3.36 12.21
N PRO A 83 -31.92 -3.14 11.30
CA PRO A 83 -31.69 -2.31 10.11
C PRO A 83 -31.36 -0.86 10.45
N VAL A 84 -31.84 -0.33 11.58
CA VAL A 84 -31.52 1.04 12.02
C VAL A 84 -30.06 1.11 12.42
N TYR A 85 -29.59 0.14 13.20
CA TYR A 85 -28.19 0.01 13.57
C TYR A 85 -27.28 -0.13 12.34
N SER A 86 -27.58 -1.07 11.43
CA SER A 86 -26.74 -1.29 10.23
C SER A 86 -26.64 -0.04 9.37
N LYS A 87 -27.72 0.76 9.25
CA LYS A 87 -27.69 2.03 8.53
C LYS A 87 -26.79 3.06 9.20
N ILE A 88 -26.87 3.20 10.53
CA ILE A 88 -26.02 4.13 11.29
C ILE A 88 -24.55 3.69 11.23
N LEU A 89 -24.29 2.39 11.40
CA LEU A 89 -22.97 1.78 11.28
C LEU A 89 -22.35 2.07 9.92
N SER A 90 -23.04 1.68 8.85
CA SER A 90 -22.55 1.86 7.47
C SER A 90 -22.29 3.34 7.17
N SER A 91 -23.23 4.24 7.48
CA SER A 91 -23.06 5.69 7.29
C SER A 91 -21.84 6.24 8.03
N THR A 92 -21.67 5.86 9.29
CA THR A 92 -20.59 6.36 10.16
C THR A 92 -19.24 5.86 9.67
N LEU A 93 -19.14 4.55 9.42
CA LEU A 93 -17.91 3.93 8.95
C LEU A 93 -17.54 4.39 7.53
N THR A 94 -18.49 4.57 6.62
CA THR A 94 -18.20 5.13 5.29
C THR A 94 -17.67 6.56 5.38
N ALA A 95 -18.16 7.39 6.30
CA ALA A 95 -17.63 8.74 6.51
C ALA A 95 -16.18 8.72 7.04
N MET A 96 -15.90 7.88 8.04
CA MET A 96 -14.53 7.69 8.56
C MET A 96 -13.58 7.17 7.48
N LEU A 97 -14.01 6.16 6.73
CA LEU A 97 -13.23 5.57 5.64
C LEU A 97 -12.96 6.59 4.54
N GLY A 98 -13.99 7.32 4.09
CA GLY A 98 -13.84 8.34 3.06
C GLY A 98 -12.90 9.47 3.46
N TRP A 99 -12.86 9.82 4.76
CA TRP A 99 -11.89 10.78 5.28
C TRP A 99 -10.45 10.26 5.25
N ALA A 100 -10.24 8.98 5.60
CA ALA A 100 -8.93 8.35 5.56
C ALA A 100 -8.44 8.13 4.11
N GLU A 101 -9.31 7.63 3.24
CA GLU A 101 -9.01 7.37 1.82
C GLU A 101 -8.57 8.62 1.08
N LYS A 102 -9.22 9.77 1.30
CA LYS A 102 -8.82 11.04 0.68
C LYS A 102 -7.36 11.39 0.93
N ARG A 103 -6.82 11.02 2.09
CA ARG A 103 -5.42 11.25 2.47
C ARG A 103 -4.50 10.21 1.84
N PHE A 104 -4.92 8.95 1.81
CA PHE A 104 -4.09 7.87 1.28
C PHE A 104 -4.03 7.80 -0.25
N LEU A 105 -5.07 8.25 -0.96
CA LEU A 105 -5.05 8.29 -2.41
C LEU A 105 -4.01 9.27 -2.98
N ALA A 106 -3.53 10.21 -2.16
CA ALA A 106 -2.45 11.17 -2.45
C ALA A 106 -1.53 11.36 -1.21
N TYR A 107 -1.11 10.25 -0.58
CA TYR A 107 -0.31 10.32 0.65
C TYR A 107 1.04 11.03 0.47
N HIS A 108 1.62 11.00 -0.74
CA HIS A 108 2.87 11.71 -1.04
C HIS A 108 2.76 13.22 -0.88
N GLU A 109 1.54 13.77 -0.97
CA GLU A 109 1.24 15.19 -0.79
C GLU A 109 0.67 15.48 0.59
N THR A 110 -0.08 14.53 1.15
CA THR A 110 -0.79 14.72 2.41
C THR A 110 0.12 14.57 3.62
N PHE A 111 1.08 13.65 3.56
CA PHE A 111 1.99 13.33 4.65
C PHE A 111 3.38 13.86 4.33
N ASP A 112 3.65 15.07 4.80
CA ASP A 112 4.98 15.68 4.83
C ASP A 112 5.74 15.27 6.10
N SER A 113 6.99 15.72 6.23
CA SER A 113 7.87 15.37 7.35
C SER A 113 7.29 15.67 8.74
N GLY A 114 6.30 16.56 8.85
CA GLY A 114 5.64 16.90 10.12
C GLY A 114 4.42 16.06 10.46
N LYS A 115 3.85 15.30 9.49
CA LYS A 115 2.61 14.54 9.66
C LYS A 115 2.77 13.03 9.50
N ILE A 116 3.97 12.55 9.20
CA ILE A 116 4.27 11.11 9.03
C ILE A 116 3.84 10.30 10.26
N ASP A 117 4.03 10.82 11.47
CA ASP A 117 3.70 10.12 12.72
C ASP A 117 2.20 9.74 12.80
N SER A 118 1.33 10.58 12.23
CA SER A 118 -0.12 10.31 12.16
C SER A 118 -0.49 9.27 11.09
N MET A 119 0.37 9.07 10.09
CA MET A 119 0.07 8.21 8.94
C MET A 119 -0.23 6.78 9.38
N GLN A 120 0.56 6.25 10.32
CA GLN A 120 0.38 4.89 10.82
C GLN A 120 -0.98 4.70 11.48
N SER A 121 -1.38 5.65 12.34
CA SER A 121 -2.67 5.61 13.04
C SER A 121 -3.86 5.78 12.09
N ILE A 122 -3.72 6.66 11.08
CA ILE A 122 -4.77 6.87 10.07
C ILE A 122 -4.93 5.63 9.15
N VAL A 123 -3.84 4.94 8.78
CA VAL A 123 -3.94 3.66 8.04
C VAL A 123 -4.65 2.63 8.91
N SER A 124 -4.31 2.53 10.20
CA SER A 124 -4.91 1.57 11.13
C SER A 124 -6.43 1.68 11.14
N ILE A 125 -6.95 2.88 11.40
CA ILE A 125 -8.40 3.14 11.36
C ILE A 125 -9.00 2.84 9.99
N GLY A 126 -8.38 3.34 8.91
CA GLY A 126 -8.91 3.12 7.56
C GLY A 126 -9.07 1.64 7.23
N VAL A 127 -8.11 0.81 7.66
CA VAL A 127 -8.15 -0.64 7.50
C VAL A 127 -9.19 -1.28 8.42
N SER A 128 -9.23 -0.91 9.71
CA SER A 128 -10.20 -1.41 10.69
C SER A 128 -11.65 -1.16 10.24
N VAL A 129 -11.94 0.08 9.83
CA VAL A 129 -13.25 0.51 9.32
C VAL A 129 -13.62 -0.25 8.04
N ALA A 130 -12.69 -0.37 7.09
CA ALA A 130 -12.92 -1.11 5.85
C ALA A 130 -13.23 -2.60 6.10
N LYS A 131 -12.55 -3.23 7.07
CA LYS A 131 -12.83 -4.61 7.45
C LYS A 131 -14.25 -4.77 7.98
N ILE A 132 -14.69 -3.88 8.87
CA ILE A 132 -16.04 -3.95 9.46
C ILE A 132 -17.10 -3.76 8.35
N LEU A 133 -16.90 -2.81 7.44
CA LEU A 133 -17.82 -2.60 6.31
C LEU A 133 -17.91 -3.81 5.38
N VAL A 134 -16.78 -4.46 5.07
CA VAL A 134 -16.78 -5.66 4.22
C VAL A 134 -17.44 -6.85 4.93
N GLU A 135 -17.24 -7.01 6.24
CA GLU A 135 -17.90 -8.05 7.02
C GLU A 135 -19.43 -7.84 7.14
N ASP A 136 -19.88 -6.58 7.28
CA ASP A 136 -21.31 -6.21 7.33
C ASP A 136 -22.01 -6.49 5.99
N ILE A 137 -21.34 -6.20 4.85
CA ILE A 137 -21.85 -6.48 3.49
C ILE A 137 -21.74 -7.98 3.12
N SER A 138 -20.72 -8.69 3.60
CA SER A 138 -20.46 -10.10 3.25
C SER A 138 -21.40 -11.11 3.92
N ASN A 139 -22.27 -10.67 4.83
CA ASN A 139 -23.30 -11.53 5.43
C ASN A 139 -24.40 -11.94 4.42
N GLU A 140 -24.45 -11.35 3.22
CA GLU A 140 -25.41 -11.75 2.20
C GLU A 140 -24.90 -12.90 1.30
N TYR A 141 -23.60 -13.02 0.99
CA TYR A 141 -23.10 -14.14 0.18
C TYR A 141 -21.59 -14.41 0.40
N ARG A 142 -21.28 -15.61 0.96
CA ARG A 142 -19.99 -16.34 0.98
C ARG A 142 -19.04 -16.15 2.18
N ARG A 143 -19.11 -17.15 3.06
CA ARG A 143 -17.95 -17.70 3.80
C ARG A 143 -16.88 -18.21 2.82
N ARG A 144 -15.70 -17.58 2.77
CA ARG A 144 -14.41 -18.28 2.62
C ARG A 144 -13.28 -17.49 3.29
N ARG A 145 -12.51 -18.21 4.11
CA ARG A 145 -11.32 -17.82 4.91
C ARG A 145 -10.13 -17.24 4.11
N LYS A 146 -10.35 -16.70 2.89
CA LYS A 146 -9.31 -16.17 2.00
C LYS A 146 -9.37 -14.65 1.80
N ASN A 147 -10.40 -13.97 2.32
CA ASN A 147 -10.69 -12.57 1.95
C ASN A 147 -10.12 -11.51 2.90
N GLU A 148 -9.88 -11.81 4.19
CA GLU A 148 -9.51 -10.75 5.15
C GLU A 148 -8.13 -10.15 4.87
N THR A 149 -7.14 -10.99 4.57
CA THR A 149 -5.80 -10.53 4.18
C THR A 149 -5.78 -9.93 2.77
N ASP A 150 -6.77 -10.25 1.94
CA ASP A 150 -6.87 -9.74 0.57
C ASP A 150 -7.43 -8.32 0.52
N VAL A 151 -8.46 -8.01 1.34
CA VAL A 151 -9.07 -6.67 1.41
C VAL A 151 -8.07 -5.62 1.86
N VAL A 152 -7.31 -5.92 2.94
CA VAL A 152 -6.29 -5.01 3.45
C VAL A 152 -5.23 -4.77 2.37
N ARG A 153 -4.73 -5.85 1.76
CA ARG A 153 -3.69 -5.76 0.75
C ARG A 153 -4.13 -4.98 -0.49
N SER A 154 -5.30 -5.31 -1.04
CA SER A 154 -5.88 -4.64 -2.20
C SER A 154 -6.08 -3.14 -1.98
N ARG A 155 -6.48 -2.73 -0.77
CA ARG A 155 -6.62 -1.31 -0.43
C ARG A 155 -5.28 -0.60 -0.37
N ILE A 156 -4.30 -1.17 0.32
CA ILE A 156 -2.95 -0.60 0.38
C ILE A 156 -2.34 -0.48 -1.03
N ASP A 157 -2.50 -1.50 -1.87
CA ASP A 157 -2.06 -1.45 -3.28
C ASP A 157 -2.74 -0.33 -4.06
N THR A 158 -4.04 -0.10 -3.83
CA THR A 158 -4.79 0.98 -4.46
C THR A 158 -4.25 2.34 -4.02
N TYR A 159 -3.96 2.51 -2.73
CA TYR A 159 -3.39 3.75 -2.19
C TYR A 159 -2.02 4.04 -2.76
N ILE A 160 -1.11 3.06 -2.77
CA ILE A 160 0.24 3.17 -3.36
C ILE A 160 0.14 3.56 -4.83
N ARG A 161 -0.65 2.81 -5.61
CA ARG A 161 -0.79 3.07 -7.05
C ARG A 161 -1.39 4.45 -7.33
N SER A 162 -2.44 4.84 -6.61
CA SER A 162 -3.09 6.15 -6.79
C SER A 162 -2.15 7.29 -6.43
N SER A 163 -1.50 7.17 -5.28
CA SER A 163 -0.63 8.21 -4.72
C SER A 163 0.62 8.40 -5.59
N LEU A 164 1.27 7.31 -6.01
CA LEU A 164 2.38 7.37 -6.95
C LEU A 164 1.94 7.98 -8.27
N ARG A 165 0.83 7.53 -8.86
CA ARG A 165 0.32 8.08 -10.14
C ARG A 165 0.11 9.60 -10.05
N THR A 166 -0.46 10.06 -8.94
CA THR A 166 -0.72 11.49 -8.70
C THR A 166 0.60 12.26 -8.54
N ALA A 167 1.52 11.77 -7.71
CA ALA A 167 2.82 12.38 -7.51
C ALA A 167 3.65 12.45 -8.81
N PHE A 168 3.65 11.39 -9.62
CA PHE A 168 4.31 11.37 -10.93
C PHE A 168 3.69 12.39 -11.89
N ALA A 169 2.35 12.46 -11.96
CA ALA A 169 1.65 13.43 -12.80
C ALA A 169 2.05 14.87 -12.45
N GLN A 170 2.12 15.20 -11.15
CA GLN A 170 2.53 16.52 -10.69
C GLN A 170 3.98 16.88 -11.07
N ARG A 171 4.93 15.95 -10.93
CA ARG A 171 6.32 16.19 -11.34
C ARG A 171 6.44 16.38 -12.86
N MET A 172 5.67 15.62 -13.65
CA MET A 172 5.62 15.79 -15.11
C MET A 172 5.02 17.15 -15.51
N GLU A 173 3.91 17.57 -14.90
CA GLU A 173 3.30 18.88 -15.19
C GLU A 173 4.22 20.05 -14.84
N LYS A 174 4.98 19.94 -13.74
CA LYS A 174 6.00 20.93 -13.37
C LYS A 174 7.14 21.00 -14.40
N ALA A 175 7.60 19.86 -14.90
CA ALA A 175 8.61 19.80 -15.96
C ALA A 175 8.10 20.32 -17.32
N ASP A 176 6.85 20.05 -17.67
CA ASP A 176 6.25 20.60 -18.88
C ASP A 176 6.03 22.13 -18.79
N SER A 177 5.66 22.62 -17.60
CA SER A 177 5.52 24.05 -17.34
C SER A 177 6.87 24.78 -17.44
N SER A 178 7.94 24.20 -16.89
CA SER A 178 9.29 24.76 -17.00
C SER A 178 9.80 24.76 -18.44
N ARG A 179 9.52 23.70 -19.21
CA ARG A 179 9.81 23.62 -20.66
C ARG A 179 9.09 24.69 -21.48
N ARG A 180 7.81 24.94 -21.19
CA ARG A 180 7.02 25.97 -21.89
C ARG A 180 7.51 27.38 -21.54
N SER A 181 7.92 27.61 -20.28
CA SER A 181 8.47 28.88 -19.82
C SER A 181 9.85 29.18 -20.42
N SER A 182 10.76 28.19 -20.48
CA SER A 182 12.11 28.36 -21.03
C SER A 182 12.10 28.62 -22.54
N ARG A 183 11.16 28.04 -23.28
CA ARG A 183 10.98 28.29 -24.72
C ARG A 183 10.64 29.75 -25.06
N ASN A 184 10.12 30.51 -24.09
CA ASN A 184 9.76 31.91 -24.24
C ASN A 184 10.89 32.88 -23.81
N GLN A 185 12.01 32.37 -23.26
CA GLN A 185 13.19 33.18 -22.90
C GLN A 185 14.35 32.89 -23.84
N LEU A 186 15.09 33.92 -24.26
CA LEU A 186 16.27 33.78 -25.16
C LEU A 186 17.42 32.96 -24.54
N ASN A 187 17.43 32.79 -23.21
CA ASN A 187 18.37 31.94 -22.49
C ASN A 187 17.69 30.59 -22.20
N SER A 188 17.55 29.77 -23.25
CA SER A 188 16.95 28.43 -23.15
C SER A 188 17.73 27.59 -22.16
N LEU A 189 17.12 27.23 -21.02
CA LEU A 189 17.56 26.05 -20.27
C LEU A 189 17.66 24.88 -21.26
N PRO A 190 18.82 24.23 -21.40
CA PRO A 190 18.96 23.09 -22.31
C PRO A 190 17.86 22.08 -21.99
N ALA A 191 17.21 21.48 -22.98
CA ALA A 191 16.20 20.44 -22.77
C ALA A 191 16.70 19.33 -21.81
N LEU A 192 18.01 19.09 -21.82
CA LEU A 192 18.73 18.21 -20.90
C LEU A 192 18.61 18.61 -19.42
N ALA A 193 18.62 19.90 -19.08
CA ALA A 193 18.49 20.37 -17.70
C ALA A 193 17.08 20.13 -17.13
N ILE A 194 16.04 20.26 -17.95
CA ILE A 194 14.66 19.97 -17.55
C ILE A 194 14.49 18.46 -17.31
N LEU A 195 15.06 17.63 -18.20
CA LEU A 195 15.06 16.18 -18.04
C LEU A 195 15.87 15.73 -16.82
N ALA A 196 17.02 16.34 -16.55
CA ALA A 196 17.84 16.05 -15.38
C ALA A 196 17.12 16.40 -14.07
N ASN A 197 16.44 17.55 -14.01
CA ASN A 197 15.62 17.94 -12.86
C ASN A 197 14.44 17.00 -12.66
N LEU A 198 13.78 16.55 -13.73
CA LEU A 198 12.70 15.56 -13.66
C LEU A 198 13.22 14.20 -13.15
N ALA A 199 14.38 13.75 -13.64
CA ALA A 199 15.01 12.51 -13.18
C ALA A 199 15.36 12.59 -11.68
N LYS A 200 15.92 13.72 -11.22
CA LYS A 200 16.16 13.98 -9.80
C LYS A 200 14.85 13.97 -9.00
N ASP A 201 13.82 14.65 -9.48
CA ASP A 201 12.51 14.72 -8.83
C ASP A 201 11.89 13.32 -8.65
N VAL A 202 12.00 12.47 -9.67
CA VAL A 202 11.55 11.07 -9.64
C VAL A 202 12.41 10.22 -8.70
N GLY A 203 13.74 10.42 -8.70
CA GLY A 203 14.66 9.76 -7.77
C GLY A 203 14.33 10.08 -6.32
N ASP A 204 14.10 11.36 -5.99
CA ASP A 204 13.69 11.81 -4.66
C ASP A 204 12.34 11.20 -4.24
N LEU A 205 11.41 11.05 -5.18
CA LEU A 205 10.12 10.39 -4.93
C LEU A 205 10.33 8.90 -4.61
N ALA A 206 11.18 8.20 -5.35
CA ALA A 206 11.48 6.79 -5.12
C ALA A 206 12.19 6.56 -3.77
N MET A 207 13.12 7.43 -3.39
CA MET A 207 13.76 7.39 -2.07
C MET A 207 12.74 7.59 -0.95
N LYS A 208 11.86 8.60 -1.05
CA LYS A 208 10.79 8.82 -0.05
C LYS A 208 9.85 7.63 0.07
N GLU A 209 9.46 7.02 -1.05
CA GLU A 209 8.61 5.82 -1.05
C GLU A 209 9.29 4.67 -0.32
N ASN A 210 10.60 4.46 -0.54
CA ASN A 210 11.35 3.36 0.07
C ASN A 210 11.72 3.59 1.54
N ASP A 211 12.06 4.82 1.92
CA ASP A 211 12.65 5.11 3.23
C ASP A 211 11.61 5.55 4.26
N ILE A 212 10.53 6.20 3.81
CA ILE A 212 9.49 6.77 4.71
C ILE A 212 8.21 5.94 4.65
N PHE A 213 7.62 5.82 3.46
CA PHE A 213 6.27 5.27 3.32
C PHE A 213 6.26 3.74 3.38
N SER A 214 7.25 3.11 2.74
CA SER A 214 7.38 1.66 2.71
C SER A 214 7.42 1.01 4.10
N PRO A 215 8.25 1.45 5.07
CA PRO A 215 8.29 0.86 6.41
C PRO A 215 6.93 0.87 7.10
N ILE A 216 6.17 1.95 6.92
CA ILE A 216 4.82 2.12 7.49
C ILE A 216 3.86 1.14 6.81
N LEU A 217 3.76 1.18 5.48
CA LEU A 217 2.79 0.38 4.72
C LEU A 217 3.06 -1.13 4.76
N LYS A 218 4.32 -1.54 4.98
CA LYS A 218 4.73 -2.94 5.16
C LYS A 218 3.97 -3.65 6.29
N ARG A 219 3.51 -2.92 7.31
CA ARG A 219 2.73 -3.47 8.42
C ARG A 219 1.39 -4.08 7.98
N TRP A 220 0.82 -3.58 6.88
CA TRP A 220 -0.46 -4.05 6.34
C TRP A 220 -0.32 -4.81 5.03
N HIS A 221 0.75 -4.52 4.26
CA HIS A 221 1.07 -5.24 3.04
C HIS A 221 2.58 -5.51 2.99
N PRO A 222 3.05 -6.69 3.42
CA PRO A 222 4.48 -7.01 3.52
C PRO A 222 5.29 -6.80 2.23
N PHE A 223 4.62 -6.85 1.07
CA PHE A 223 5.21 -6.66 -0.25
C PHE A 223 4.91 -5.30 -0.89
N ALA A 224 4.44 -4.30 -0.11
CA ALA A 224 3.99 -3.01 -0.65
C ALA A 224 5.16 -2.16 -1.11
N ALA A 225 6.32 -2.45 -0.52
CA ALA A 225 7.56 -1.77 -0.75
C ALA A 225 8.27 -2.34 -1.96
N GLY A 226 8.23 -1.57 -3.04
CA GLY A 226 9.14 -1.74 -4.15
C GLY A 226 8.44 -2.23 -5.41
N ILE A 227 9.11 -1.92 -6.51
CA ILE A 227 9.00 -2.64 -7.78
C ILE A 227 9.45 -4.10 -7.49
N THR A 228 8.60 -4.85 -6.78
CA THR A 228 8.81 -6.26 -6.42
C THR A 228 8.43 -7.17 -7.57
N GLU A 229 8.05 -6.58 -8.70
CA GLU A 229 7.95 -7.23 -10.00
C GLU A 229 8.82 -6.43 -10.97
N LEU A 230 9.93 -7.04 -11.41
CA LEU A 230 10.64 -6.60 -12.61
C LEU A 230 9.68 -6.77 -13.79
N THR A 231 8.86 -5.75 -14.03
CA THR A 231 8.01 -5.72 -15.20
C THR A 231 8.89 -5.46 -16.42
N PRO A 232 8.53 -5.98 -17.61
CA PRO A 232 9.23 -5.68 -18.84
C PRO A 232 9.41 -4.17 -19.05
N ASP A 233 8.37 -3.39 -18.71
CA ASP A 233 8.38 -1.93 -18.80
C ASP A 233 9.39 -1.30 -17.83
N ALA A 234 9.47 -1.77 -16.57
CA ALA A 234 10.46 -1.29 -15.60
C ALA A 234 11.89 -1.59 -16.07
N VAL A 235 12.13 -2.76 -16.65
CA VAL A 235 13.44 -3.12 -17.22
C VAL A 235 13.78 -2.22 -18.41
N GLN A 236 12.81 -1.91 -19.28
CA GLN A 236 13.03 -1.00 -20.40
C GLN A 236 13.34 0.43 -19.94
N ILE A 237 12.60 0.94 -18.94
CA ILE A 237 12.84 2.26 -18.35
C ILE A 237 14.24 2.33 -17.72
N LEU A 238 14.63 1.30 -16.96
CA LEU A 238 15.96 1.25 -16.33
C LEU A 238 17.09 1.14 -17.36
N ARG A 239 16.91 0.37 -18.44
CA ARG A 239 17.87 0.32 -19.55
C ARG A 239 17.96 1.66 -20.30
N ALA A 240 16.83 2.36 -20.46
CA ALA A 240 16.82 3.68 -21.07
C ALA A 240 17.52 4.72 -20.17
N ALA A 241 17.36 4.64 -18.85
CA ALA A 241 18.04 5.49 -17.88
C ALA A 241 19.56 5.24 -17.88
N ASP A 242 19.99 3.98 -17.86
CA ASP A 242 21.42 3.59 -17.98
C ASP A 242 22.03 4.07 -19.30
N LYS A 243 21.30 3.93 -20.41
CA LYS A 243 21.73 4.45 -21.71
C LYS A 243 21.85 5.98 -21.69
N LEU A 244 20.89 6.69 -21.10
CA LEU A 244 20.92 8.14 -21.00
C LEU A 244 22.10 8.64 -20.15
N GLU A 245 22.44 7.94 -19.07
CA GLU A 245 23.60 8.26 -18.24
C GLU A 245 24.91 8.16 -19.04
N LYS A 246 25.06 7.08 -19.81
CA LYS A 246 26.20 6.83 -20.69
C LYS A 246 26.28 7.84 -21.83
N ASP A 247 25.15 8.12 -22.49
CA ASP A 247 25.05 9.12 -23.57
C ASP A 247 25.43 10.52 -23.06
N ARG A 248 25.05 10.88 -21.83
CA ARG A 248 25.36 12.19 -21.22
C ARG A 248 26.85 12.36 -20.93
N VAL A 249 27.51 11.32 -20.44
CA VAL A 249 28.97 11.33 -20.22
C VAL A 249 29.69 11.49 -21.55
N ASN A 250 29.26 10.76 -22.59
CA ASN A 250 29.85 10.85 -23.91
C ASN A 250 29.71 12.26 -24.52
N ILE A 251 28.52 12.86 -24.44
CA ILE A 251 28.30 14.24 -24.93
C ILE A 251 29.18 15.25 -24.17
N ALA A 252 29.28 15.14 -22.84
CA ALA A 252 30.14 16.03 -22.06
C ALA A 252 31.63 15.88 -22.44
N VAL A 253 32.08 14.66 -22.71
CA VAL A 253 33.45 14.38 -23.17
C VAL A 253 33.67 14.92 -24.59
N GLU A 254 32.71 14.74 -25.51
CA GLU A 254 32.80 15.23 -26.89
C GLU A 254 32.81 16.77 -26.99
N ASP A 255 32.00 17.47 -26.18
CA ASP A 255 31.94 18.94 -26.15
C ASP A 255 33.14 19.59 -25.41
N SER A 256 34.01 18.79 -24.78
CA SER A 256 35.13 19.29 -23.97
C SER A 256 36.51 18.86 -24.48
N VAL A 257 36.60 18.37 -25.72
CA VAL A 257 37.85 17.91 -26.35
C VAL A 257 38.93 19.00 -26.38
N ASP A 258 38.54 20.28 -26.40
CA ASP A 258 39.46 21.44 -26.39
C ASP A 258 39.64 22.09 -24.99
N SER A 259 39.08 21.49 -23.92
CA SER A 259 39.11 22.03 -22.55
C SER A 259 40.18 21.36 -21.69
N ASP A 260 40.99 22.16 -20.99
CA ASP A 260 42.09 21.72 -20.11
C ASP A 260 41.62 20.85 -18.93
N ASP A 261 40.33 20.93 -18.58
CA ASP A 261 39.69 20.13 -17.52
C ASP A 261 38.92 18.90 -18.04
N GLY A 262 38.85 18.68 -19.36
CA GLY A 262 38.26 17.47 -19.97
C GLY A 262 36.89 17.06 -19.42
N ALA A 263 36.00 18.04 -19.26
CA ALA A 263 34.65 17.92 -18.66
C ALA A 263 34.56 17.47 -17.19
N LYS A 264 35.66 17.38 -16.43
CA LYS A 264 35.61 16.97 -15.01
C LYS A 264 34.73 17.87 -14.14
N ALA A 265 34.78 19.19 -14.32
CA ALA A 265 33.91 20.11 -13.57
C ALA A 265 32.41 19.89 -13.88
N ILE A 266 32.06 19.70 -15.15
CA ILE A 266 30.67 19.49 -15.59
C ILE A 266 30.14 18.14 -15.09
N ILE A 267 30.95 17.09 -15.17
CA ILE A 267 30.61 15.75 -14.68
C ILE A 267 30.42 15.76 -13.15
N ARG A 268 31.17 16.58 -12.40
CA ARG A 268 31.04 16.72 -10.94
C ARG A 268 29.79 17.47 -10.48
N GLU A 269 29.32 18.44 -11.25
CA GLU A 269 28.05 19.16 -10.97
C GLU A 269 26.81 18.26 -11.17
N MET A 270 27.02 17.06 -11.72
CA MET A 270 25.96 16.22 -12.26
C MET A 270 26.08 14.80 -11.68
N PRO A 271 25.60 14.56 -10.44
CA PRO A 271 25.73 13.26 -9.78
C PRO A 271 25.15 12.13 -10.64
N PRO A 272 25.78 10.93 -10.60
CA PRO A 272 25.32 9.77 -11.34
C PRO A 272 23.92 9.34 -10.87
N TYR A 273 23.14 8.76 -11.77
CA TYR A 273 21.78 8.28 -11.47
C TYR A 273 21.80 6.93 -10.74
N GLU A 274 22.98 6.32 -10.57
CA GLU A 274 23.18 5.00 -9.97
C GLU A 274 22.28 3.92 -10.59
N ALA A 275 22.00 4.01 -11.90
CA ALA A 275 21.01 3.17 -12.55
C ALA A 275 21.34 1.66 -12.41
N GLU A 276 22.61 1.28 -12.55
CA GLU A 276 23.07 -0.10 -12.34
C GLU A 276 22.90 -0.56 -10.88
N GLY A 277 23.16 0.33 -9.91
CA GLY A 277 22.95 0.06 -8.49
C GLY A 277 21.47 -0.12 -8.15
N ALA A 278 20.61 0.73 -8.71
CA ALA A 278 19.16 0.62 -8.60
C ALA A 278 18.63 -0.67 -9.24
N ILE A 279 19.12 -1.05 -10.43
CA ILE A 279 18.80 -2.33 -11.10
C ILE A 279 19.21 -3.51 -10.22
N ALA A 280 20.45 -3.53 -9.73
CA ALA A 280 20.97 -4.62 -8.91
C ALA A 280 20.19 -4.77 -7.60
N ASN A 281 19.88 -3.65 -6.94
CA ASN A 281 19.07 -3.64 -5.72
C ASN A 281 17.63 -4.11 -5.99
N MET A 282 17.01 -3.69 -7.10
CA MET A 282 15.70 -4.18 -7.52
C MET A 282 15.70 -5.68 -7.77
N ILE A 283 16.68 -6.22 -8.50
CA ILE A 283 16.81 -7.67 -8.74
C ILE A 283 16.98 -8.42 -7.42
N LYS A 284 17.79 -7.90 -6.50
CA LYS A 284 18.02 -8.50 -5.19
C LYS A 284 16.75 -8.52 -4.34
N VAL A 285 16.02 -7.40 -4.27
CA VAL A 285 14.74 -7.29 -3.55
C VAL A 285 13.66 -8.16 -4.18
N TRP A 286 13.55 -8.16 -5.51
CA TRP A 286 12.62 -9.00 -6.27
C TRP A 286 12.82 -10.48 -5.97
N THR A 287 14.07 -10.94 -6.06
CA THR A 287 14.43 -12.34 -5.81
C THR A 287 14.13 -12.74 -4.36
N LYS A 288 14.52 -11.91 -3.39
CA LYS A 288 14.25 -12.14 -1.96
C LYS A 288 12.75 -12.23 -1.67
N THR A 289 11.96 -11.30 -2.21
CA THR A 289 10.49 -11.29 -2.07
C THR A 289 9.86 -12.55 -2.68
N ARG A 290 10.34 -13.00 -3.85
CA ARG A 290 9.81 -14.20 -4.49
C ARG A 290 10.13 -15.47 -3.70
N ILE A 291 11.33 -15.55 -3.13
CA ILE A 291 11.74 -16.63 -2.24
C ILE A 291 10.85 -16.68 -1.00
N GLU A 292 10.56 -15.54 -0.36
CA GLU A 292 9.71 -15.52 0.83
C GLU A 292 8.26 -15.95 0.53
N ARG A 293 7.70 -15.50 -0.60
CA ARG A 293 6.37 -15.95 -1.07
C ARG A 293 6.34 -17.47 -1.30
N LEU A 294 7.40 -18.03 -1.89
CA LEU A 294 7.52 -19.47 -2.09
C LEU A 294 7.60 -20.22 -0.76
N LYS A 295 8.38 -19.71 0.20
CA LYS A 295 8.50 -20.27 1.54
C LYS A 295 7.15 -20.29 2.27
N GLU A 296 6.38 -19.20 2.23
CA GLU A 296 5.02 -19.16 2.79
C GLU A 296 4.04 -20.12 2.11
N LEU A 297 4.19 -20.35 0.80
CA LEU A 297 3.39 -21.34 0.08
C LEU A 297 3.74 -22.75 0.52
N VAL A 298 5.03 -23.06 0.62
CA VAL A 298 5.54 -24.37 1.06
C VAL A 298 5.10 -24.68 2.50
N GLU A 299 5.24 -23.73 3.42
CA GLU A 299 4.80 -23.88 4.82
C GLU A 299 3.30 -24.17 4.92
N ARG A 300 2.47 -23.48 4.11
CA ARG A 300 1.03 -23.72 4.08
C ARG A 300 0.67 -25.10 3.51
N THR A 301 1.40 -25.58 2.50
CA THR A 301 1.20 -26.92 1.94
C THR A 301 1.59 -28.01 2.94
N LEU A 302 2.71 -27.83 3.66
CA LEU A 302 3.15 -28.74 4.73
C LEU A 302 2.13 -28.85 5.87
N GLN A 303 1.50 -27.73 6.26
CA GLN A 303 0.46 -27.71 7.29
C GLN A 303 -0.86 -28.35 6.81
N GLN A 304 -1.15 -28.33 5.50
CA GLN A 304 -2.31 -29.01 4.92
C GLN A 304 -2.10 -30.52 4.81
N ASP A 305 -0.89 -30.97 4.47
CA ASP A 305 -0.56 -32.40 4.39
C ASP A 305 -0.52 -33.09 5.76
N THR A 306 -0.22 -32.35 6.84
CA THR A 306 -0.27 -32.89 8.22
C THR A 306 -1.69 -33.01 8.78
N HIS A 307 -2.69 -32.36 8.18
CA HIS A 307 -4.10 -32.37 8.64
C HIS A 307 -5.01 -33.30 7.83
N GLN A 308 -4.50 -34.02 6.83
CA GLN A 308 -5.18 -35.17 6.24
C GLN A 308 -4.48 -36.45 6.69
N PRO A 309 -5.02 -37.22 7.65
CA PRO A 309 -4.61 -38.61 7.78
C PRO A 309 -5.05 -39.32 6.50
N ILE A 310 -4.08 -39.82 5.74
CA ILE A 310 -4.34 -40.79 4.67
C ILE A 310 -5.04 -41.97 5.34
N GLN A 311 -6.35 -42.11 5.13
CA GLN A 311 -7.03 -43.34 5.47
C GLN A 311 -6.58 -44.39 4.46
N ALA A 312 -5.54 -45.14 4.84
CA ALA A 312 -5.22 -46.39 4.20
C ALA A 312 -6.28 -47.41 4.66
N GLU A 313 -7.40 -47.50 3.94
CA GLU A 313 -8.19 -48.72 3.96
C GLU A 313 -7.44 -49.79 3.17
N GLU A 314 -7.00 -50.83 3.90
CA GLU A 314 -6.49 -52.07 3.35
C GLU A 314 -7.54 -52.71 2.43
N GLY A 315 -7.30 -52.62 1.12
CA GLY A 315 -8.11 -53.26 0.10
C GLY A 315 -7.23 -53.70 -1.06
N VAL A 316 -6.73 -54.93 -0.99
CA VAL A 316 -6.01 -55.61 -2.07
C VAL A 316 -6.84 -55.56 -3.37
N PHE A 317 -6.36 -54.88 -4.41
CA PHE A 317 -6.86 -55.07 -5.78
C PHE A 317 -5.71 -55.03 -6.80
N LEU A 318 -5.63 -56.11 -7.58
CA LEU A 318 -4.68 -56.43 -8.64
C LEU A 318 -4.81 -55.48 -9.86
N PRO A 319 -3.76 -55.34 -10.71
CA PRO A 319 -3.77 -54.43 -11.85
C PRO A 319 -4.61 -55.04 -12.99
N GLY A 320 -5.75 -54.43 -13.30
CA GLY A 320 -6.55 -54.84 -14.45
C GLY A 320 -7.72 -53.91 -14.76
N ASN A 321 -7.74 -53.41 -15.99
CA ASN A 321 -8.88 -52.81 -16.70
C ASN A 321 -9.29 -51.36 -16.34
N CYS A 322 -8.59 -50.40 -16.96
CA CYS A 322 -9.20 -49.12 -17.31
C CYS A 322 -10.08 -49.30 -18.56
N ARG A 323 -11.41 -49.33 -18.40
CA ARG A 323 -12.34 -48.93 -19.47
C ARG A 323 -13.65 -48.36 -18.90
N LYS A 324 -13.89 -47.10 -19.31
CA LYS A 324 -15.17 -46.39 -19.43
C LYS A 324 -15.89 -46.03 -18.12
N ASN A 325 -15.71 -44.77 -17.71
CA ASN A 325 -16.81 -43.82 -17.52
C ASN A 325 -16.28 -42.38 -17.52
N ASN A 326 -16.93 -41.51 -18.30
CA ASN A 326 -16.58 -40.11 -18.58
C ASN A 326 -16.34 -39.25 -17.31
N LYS A 327 -15.08 -39.15 -16.87
CA LYS A 327 -14.55 -38.00 -16.10
C LYS A 327 -13.11 -37.73 -16.55
N PRO A 328 -12.71 -36.48 -16.84
CA PRO A 328 -11.33 -36.17 -17.15
C PRO A 328 -10.47 -36.29 -15.89
N CYS A 329 -9.44 -37.13 -15.93
CA CYS A 329 -8.36 -37.11 -14.96
C CYS A 329 -7.71 -35.72 -14.97
N CYS A 330 -7.54 -35.13 -13.78
CA CYS A 330 -6.84 -33.86 -13.59
C CYS A 330 -5.47 -33.91 -14.27
N GLN A 331 -5.30 -33.14 -15.34
CA GLN A 331 -3.98 -32.77 -15.83
C GLN A 331 -3.40 -31.69 -14.90
N PRO A 332 -2.11 -31.77 -14.51
CA PRO A 332 -1.42 -30.62 -13.93
C PRO A 332 -1.41 -29.49 -14.96
N SER A 333 -2.00 -28.35 -14.61
CA SER A 333 -2.11 -27.18 -15.48
C SER A 333 -0.73 -26.69 -15.92
N GLU A 334 -0.59 -26.52 -17.22
CA GLU A 334 0.45 -25.77 -17.94
C GLU A 334 0.78 -24.44 -17.22
N ARG A 335 1.90 -24.41 -16.48
CA ARG A 335 2.52 -23.15 -16.04
C ARG A 335 4.00 -23.31 -15.69
N ILE A 336 4.70 -24.21 -16.38
CA ILE A 336 6.16 -24.41 -16.29
C ILE A 336 6.76 -24.63 -17.69
N THR A 337 6.42 -23.77 -18.66
CA THR A 337 7.03 -23.81 -20.00
C THR A 337 7.75 -22.52 -20.41
N ASP A 338 7.76 -21.48 -19.58
CA ASP A 338 8.44 -20.21 -19.94
C ASP A 338 9.94 -20.17 -19.59
N PHE A 339 10.50 -21.23 -19.01
CA PHE A 339 11.91 -21.26 -18.58
C PHE A 339 12.91 -21.81 -19.62
N GLN A 340 12.47 -22.14 -20.84
CA GLN A 340 13.38 -22.65 -21.90
C GLN A 340 13.69 -21.65 -23.03
N ALA A 341 13.18 -20.42 -23.02
CA ALA A 341 13.39 -19.47 -24.11
C ALA A 341 14.65 -18.57 -24.02
N LEU A 342 15.52 -18.77 -23.02
CA LEU A 342 16.75 -17.95 -22.82
C LEU A 342 18.07 -18.72 -22.97
N SER A 343 18.07 -19.86 -23.67
CA SER A 343 19.29 -20.58 -24.03
C SER A 343 19.76 -20.22 -25.45
N TRP A 344 20.75 -19.33 -25.51
CA TRP A 344 21.93 -19.39 -26.39
C TRP A 344 21.69 -19.60 -27.89
N LYS A 345 21.69 -18.50 -28.66
CA LYS A 345 22.12 -18.49 -30.07
C LYS A 345 23.51 -17.85 -30.16
N ASN A 346 24.53 -18.65 -29.89
CA ASN A 346 25.88 -18.41 -30.43
C ASN A 346 25.96 -19.13 -31.77
N ASN A 347 25.77 -18.38 -32.86
CA ASN A 347 26.10 -18.86 -34.21
C ASN A 347 27.26 -18.02 -34.75
N GLY A 348 28.48 -18.54 -34.56
CA GLY A 348 29.63 -18.22 -35.37
C GLY A 348 30.23 -19.55 -35.84
N SER A 349 29.95 -19.93 -37.09
CA SER A 349 30.56 -21.07 -37.76
C SER A 349 31.82 -20.62 -38.52
N PRO A 350 32.76 -21.54 -38.80
CA PRO A 350 34.15 -21.23 -39.07
C PRO A 350 34.43 -21.11 -40.57
N THR A 351 35.42 -20.29 -40.90
CA THR A 351 36.37 -20.49 -42.00
C THR A 351 37.70 -19.90 -41.61
#